data_AF-A0A9D4KRL7-F1
#
_entry.id   AF-A0A9D4KRL7-F1
#
_cell.length_a   1.000
_cell.length_b   1.000
_cell.length_c   1.000
_cell.angle_alpha   90.00
_cell.angle_beta   90.00
_cell.angle_gamma   90.00
#
_symmetry.space_group_name_H-M   'P 1'
#
loop_
_entity.id
_entity.type
_entity.pdbx_description
1 polymer ?
#
loop_
_entity_poly.entity_id
_entity_poly.type
_entity_poly.pdbx_seq_one_letter_code
_entity_poly.pdbx_strand_id
1 'polypeptide(L)'
;MTLTSMGAVDIHEISRHPGEKEKIIRGPFTLILDIYDDEKDLVGFPCSVLEALVITSNRDHITTSNFGPGDDLARDMYAAMVTITRSEYAVLYCQLKGLHKDEADFQVILNNARIQLDTC
;
A
#
# COMPACT_ATOMS: atom_id res chain seq x y z
N MET A 1 23.94 9.13 -12.15
CA MET A 1 23.48 9.79 -10.91
C MET A 1 22.21 9.07 -10.49
N THR A 2 22.31 8.16 -9.53
CA THR A 2 21.20 7.28 -9.16
C THR A 2 20.33 8.03 -8.16
N LEU A 3 19.23 8.60 -8.62
CA LEU A 3 18.21 9.17 -7.73
C LEU A 3 17.53 7.99 -7.02
N THR A 4 17.93 7.75 -5.78
CA THR A 4 17.24 6.80 -4.90
C THR A 4 15.88 7.39 -4.54
N SER A 5 14.82 6.68 -4.87
CA SER A 5 13.47 6.98 -4.40
C SER A 5 13.34 6.44 -2.97
N MET A 6 13.04 7.33 -2.02
CA MET A 6 12.65 6.99 -0.65
C MET A 6 11.12 7.12 -0.57
N GLY A 7 10.44 6.06 -0.13
CA GLY A 7 8.95 5.98 -0.13
C GLY A 7 8.30 6.62 1.09
N ALA A 8 9.03 6.66 2.20
CA ALA A 8 8.71 7.46 3.37
C ALA A 8 10.02 7.95 3.99
N VAL A 9 10.07 9.22 4.39
CA VAL A 9 11.24 9.87 4.95
C VAL A 9 10.83 10.52 6.24
N ASP A 10 11.47 10.11 7.33
CA ASP A 10 11.36 10.85 8.57
C ASP A 10 12.18 12.14 8.46
N ILE A 11 11.53 13.28 8.66
CA ILE A 11 12.17 14.59 8.58
C ILE A 11 12.01 15.39 9.86
N HIS A 12 11.52 14.79 10.95
CA HIS A 12 11.18 15.55 12.16
C HIS A 12 12.38 16.32 12.73
N GLU A 13 13.59 15.78 12.64
CA GLU A 13 14.81 16.44 13.15
C GLU A 13 15.25 17.67 12.33
N ILE A 14 14.78 17.79 11.09
CA ILE A 14 15.13 18.89 10.17
C ILE A 14 13.94 19.79 9.81
N SER A 15 12.73 19.41 10.24
CA SER A 15 11.53 20.22 10.05
C SER A 15 11.61 21.50 10.88
N ARG A 16 10.94 22.55 10.39
CA ARG A 16 10.72 23.78 11.19
C ARG A 16 9.78 23.54 12.38
N HIS A 17 9.09 22.39 12.39
CA HIS A 17 8.14 21.99 13.42
C HIS A 17 8.46 20.57 13.97
N PRO A 18 9.58 20.35 14.68
CA PRO A 18 10.00 19.01 15.12
C PRO A 18 8.98 18.27 16.01
N GLY A 19 8.16 19.01 16.76
CA GLY A 19 7.11 18.45 17.61
C GLY A 19 6.00 17.72 16.85
N GLU A 20 5.83 18.00 15.56
CA GLU A 20 4.81 17.35 14.72
C GLU A 20 5.21 15.95 14.26
N LYS A 21 6.49 15.55 14.45
CA LYS A 21 7.01 14.24 14.04
C LYS A 21 6.78 13.94 12.56
N GLU A 22 7.01 14.96 11.73
CA GLU A 22 6.68 14.97 10.31
C GLU A 22 7.41 13.87 9.53
N LYS A 23 6.65 13.18 8.66
CA LYS A 23 7.16 12.18 7.71
C LYS A 23 6.68 12.52 6.31
N ILE A 24 7.60 12.64 5.36
CA ILE A 24 7.29 12.85 3.93
C ILE A 24 7.07 11.49 3.27
N ILE A 25 5.94 11.33 2.58
CA ILE A 25 5.59 10.12 1.83
C ILE A 25 5.56 10.46 0.32
N ARG A 26 6.15 9.60 -0.53
CA ARG A 26 6.17 9.76 -2.00
C ARG A 26 5.50 8.57 -2.69
N GLY A 27 4.55 8.86 -3.60
CA GLY A 27 3.84 7.86 -4.41
C GLY A 27 2.50 7.44 -3.80
N PRO A 28 1.36 8.06 -4.20
CA PRO A 28 0.10 7.94 -3.47
C PRO A 28 -0.77 6.80 -4.02
N PHE A 29 -0.27 5.57 -4.04
CA PHE A 29 -1.17 4.41 -4.16
C PHE A 29 -1.48 3.88 -2.79
N THR A 30 -2.62 4.32 -2.29
CA THR A 30 -3.16 3.91 -1.01
C THR A 30 -4.30 2.93 -1.24
N LEU A 31 -4.21 1.75 -0.65
CA LEU A 31 -5.34 0.84 -0.53
C LEU A 31 -6.12 1.24 0.72
N ILE A 32 -7.36 1.68 0.55
CA ILE A 32 -8.26 1.92 1.69
C ILE A 32 -8.68 0.55 2.23
N LEU A 33 -8.45 0.34 3.53
CA LEU A 33 -8.80 -0.90 4.22
C LEU A 33 -10.13 -0.78 4.95
N ASP A 34 -10.38 0.37 5.58
CA ASP A 34 -11.57 0.56 6.42
C ASP A 34 -11.89 2.05 6.58
N ILE A 35 -13.17 2.33 6.84
CA ILE A 35 -13.68 3.65 7.21
C ILE A 35 -14.68 3.46 8.34
N TYR A 36 -14.38 4.01 9.51
CA TYR A 36 -15.24 3.90 10.68
C TYR A 36 -15.21 5.18 11.51
N ASP A 37 -16.23 5.38 12.36
CA ASP A 37 -16.24 6.48 13.32
C ASP A 37 -15.59 6.06 14.63
N ASP A 38 -14.65 6.86 15.13
CA ASP A 38 -14.08 6.74 16.47
C ASP A 38 -14.70 7.81 17.37
N GLU A 39 -15.38 7.37 18.43
CA GLU A 39 -16.04 8.25 19.39
C GLU A 39 -15.04 8.99 20.30
N LYS A 40 -13.75 8.63 20.26
CA LYS A 40 -12.70 9.22 21.09
C LYS A 40 -11.43 9.48 20.28
N ASP A 41 -11.36 10.63 19.61
CA ASP A 41 -10.08 11.11 19.11
C ASP A 41 -9.10 11.47 20.26
N LEU A 42 -7.87 11.86 19.91
CA LEU A 42 -6.83 12.32 20.85
C LEU A 42 -7.20 13.61 21.63
N VAL A 43 -8.34 14.24 21.31
CA VAL A 43 -8.80 15.55 21.79
C VAL A 43 -10.23 15.50 22.40
N GLY A 44 -10.88 14.34 22.42
CA GLY A 44 -12.21 14.10 22.97
C GLY A 44 -13.42 14.34 22.04
N PHE A 45 -13.21 14.41 20.72
CA PHE A 45 -14.28 14.62 19.73
C PHE A 45 -14.49 13.38 18.85
N PRO A 46 -15.72 13.15 18.36
CA PRO A 46 -15.97 12.10 17.37
C PRO A 46 -15.28 12.45 16.06
N CYS A 47 -14.58 11.48 15.47
CA CYS A 47 -13.91 11.63 14.17
C CYS A 47 -14.10 10.39 13.29
N SER A 48 -14.12 10.57 11.98
CA SER A 48 -14.09 9.45 11.04
C SER A 48 -12.62 9.07 10.78
N VAL A 49 -12.30 7.80 11.00
CA VAL A 49 -10.99 7.20 10.80
C VAL A 49 -10.96 6.49 9.46
N LEU A 50 -9.92 6.80 8.67
CA LEU A 50 -9.58 6.11 7.43
C LEU A 50 -8.35 5.25 7.69
N GLU A 51 -8.52 3.93 7.70
CA GLU A 51 -7.38 3.01 7.71
C GLU A 51 -6.94 2.69 6.28
N ALA A 52 -5.64 2.83 6.03
CA ALA A 52 -5.11 2.77 4.68
C ALA A 52 -3.71 2.16 4.64
N LEU A 53 -3.48 1.28 3.67
CA LEU A 53 -2.20 0.66 3.41
C LEU A 53 -1.50 1.36 2.24
N VAL A 54 -0.30 1.86 2.50
CA VAL A 54 0.59 2.41 1.46
C VAL A 54 1.71 1.41 1.22
N ILE A 55 1.67 0.72 0.08
CA ILE A 55 2.82 -0.07 -0.40
C ILE A 55 3.54 0.75 -1.45
N THR A 56 4.62 1.40 -1.03
CA THR A 56 5.52 2.13 -1.93
C THR A 56 6.43 1.15 -2.65
N SER A 57 6.05 0.80 -3.88
CA SER A 57 6.95 0.10 -4.80
C SER A 57 7.76 1.20 -5.50
N ASN A 58 8.93 1.48 -4.97
CA ASN A 58 9.83 2.49 -5.52
C ASN A 58 10.40 2.03 -6.86
N ARG A 59 9.82 2.55 -7.93
CA ARG A 59 10.47 2.92 -9.20
C ARG A 59 9.39 3.54 -10.07
N ASP A 60 9.77 4.57 -10.79
CA ASP A 60 9.00 5.22 -11.85
C ASP A 60 7.98 4.25 -12.44
N HIS A 61 6.70 4.59 -12.26
CA HIS A 61 5.61 3.62 -12.38
C HIS A 61 5.84 2.76 -13.62
N ILE A 62 5.74 1.44 -13.49
CA ILE A 62 5.68 0.56 -14.68
C ILE A 62 4.57 1.02 -15.64
N THR A 63 3.56 1.74 -15.13
CA THR A 63 2.51 2.38 -15.92
C THR A 63 2.89 3.72 -16.57
N THR A 64 3.97 4.40 -16.15
CA THR A 64 4.45 5.69 -16.70
C THR A 64 5.79 5.59 -17.42
N SER A 65 6.53 4.50 -17.21
CA SER A 65 7.77 4.19 -17.91
C SER A 65 7.42 3.64 -19.30
N ASN A 66 7.97 4.21 -20.36
CA ASN A 66 7.83 3.71 -21.74
C ASN A 66 8.63 2.41 -21.90
N PHE A 67 8.09 1.34 -21.32
CA PHE A 67 8.57 -0.01 -21.53
C PHE A 67 8.04 -0.54 -22.85
N GLY A 68 8.90 -1.22 -23.61
CA GLY A 68 8.51 -1.81 -24.90
C GLY A 68 7.80 -3.16 -24.69
N PRO A 69 7.25 -3.76 -25.75
CA PRO A 69 6.61 -5.10 -25.67
C PRO A 69 7.53 -6.22 -25.14
N GLY A 70 8.85 -6.00 -25.11
CA GLY A 70 9.82 -6.96 -24.55
C GLY A 70 9.86 -7.00 -23.01
N ASP A 71 9.23 -6.02 -22.35
CA ASP A 71 9.26 -5.88 -20.88
C ASP A 71 7.96 -6.33 -20.23
N ASP A 72 6.93 -6.72 -21.01
CA ASP A 72 5.59 -7.06 -20.52
C ASP A 72 5.62 -8.16 -19.46
N LEU A 73 6.48 -9.18 -19.65
CA LEU A 73 6.63 -10.25 -18.68
C LEU A 73 7.13 -9.75 -17.33
N ALA A 74 8.17 -8.91 -17.32
CA ALA A 74 8.72 -8.36 -16.08
C ALA A 74 7.69 -7.45 -15.38
N ARG A 75 6.84 -6.76 -16.16
CA ARG A 75 5.75 -5.95 -15.62
C ARG A 75 4.69 -6.79 -14.94
N ASP A 76 4.28 -7.88 -15.58
CA ASP A 76 3.25 -8.78 -15.05
C ASP A 76 3.74 -9.50 -13.79
N MET A 77 4.99 -9.99 -13.79
CA MET A 77 5.62 -10.57 -12.60
C MET A 77 5.64 -9.57 -11.44
N TYR A 78 6.10 -8.35 -11.69
CA TYR A 78 6.20 -7.33 -10.65
C TYR A 78 4.83 -6.91 -10.13
N ALA A 79 3.85 -6.75 -11.01
CA ALA A 79 2.47 -6.46 -10.64
C ALA A 79 1.87 -7.58 -9.77
N ALA A 80 2.11 -8.84 -10.13
CA ALA A 80 1.67 -10.00 -9.36
C ALA A 80 2.31 -10.02 -7.97
N MET A 81 3.63 -9.81 -7.85
CA MET A 81 4.34 -9.74 -6.56
C MET A 81 3.80 -8.63 -5.64
N VAL A 82 3.55 -7.44 -6.19
CA VAL A 82 2.98 -6.32 -5.42
C VAL A 82 1.55 -6.66 -4.98
N THR A 83 0.76 -7.26 -5.85
CA THR A 83 -0.62 -7.67 -5.55
C THR A 83 -0.66 -8.72 -4.45
N ILE A 84 0.19 -9.75 -4.51
CA ILE A 84 0.35 -10.76 -3.45
C ILE A 84 0.62 -10.09 -2.11
N THR A 85 1.63 -9.21 -2.05
CA THR A 85 2.03 -8.54 -0.80
C THR A 85 0.88 -7.72 -0.21
N ARG A 86 0.14 -6.98 -1.05
CA ARG A 86 -1.03 -6.18 -0.61
C ARG A 86 -2.15 -7.06 -0.09
N SER A 87 -2.50 -8.11 -0.83
CA SER A 87 -3.59 -9.00 -0.49
C SER A 87 -3.29 -9.84 0.75
N GLU A 88 -2.04 -10.27 0.98
CA GLU A 88 -1.65 -10.95 2.23
C GLU A 88 -1.86 -10.06 3.45
N TYR A 89 -1.47 -8.79 3.37
CA TYR A 89 -1.71 -7.84 4.45
C TYR A 89 -3.21 -7.59 4.66
N ALA A 90 -3.98 -7.43 3.58
CA ALA A 90 -5.42 -7.21 3.66
C ALA A 90 -6.16 -8.42 4.26
N VAL A 91 -5.79 -9.66 3.89
CA VAL A 91 -6.33 -10.88 4.51
C VAL A 91 -6.03 -10.90 6.01
N LEU A 92 -4.78 -10.66 6.42
CA LEU A 92 -4.41 -10.62 7.83
C LEU A 92 -5.21 -9.54 8.59
N TYR A 93 -5.36 -8.36 7.99
CA TYR A 93 -6.14 -7.26 8.57
C TYR A 93 -7.60 -7.68 8.78
N CYS A 94 -8.25 -8.23 7.76
CA CYS A 94 -9.63 -8.69 7.85
C CYS A 94 -9.80 -9.79 8.91
N GLN A 95 -8.85 -10.72 9.03
CA GLN A 95 -8.84 -11.74 10.08
C GLN A 95 -8.78 -11.14 11.48
N LEU A 96 -7.90 -10.16 11.70
CA LEU A 96 -7.75 -9.48 12.99
C LEU A 96 -9.00 -8.69 13.38
N LYS A 97 -9.76 -8.18 12.40
CA LYS A 97 -10.99 -7.39 12.61
C LYS A 97 -12.28 -8.22 12.53
N GLY A 98 -12.21 -9.50 12.16
CA GLY A 98 -13.39 -10.35 11.98
C GLY A 98 -14.22 -10.04 10.72
N LEU A 99 -13.61 -9.43 9.70
CA LEU A 99 -14.25 -9.04 8.44
C LEU A 99 -14.26 -10.20 7.42
N HIS A 100 -15.01 -11.27 7.73
CA HIS A 100 -14.95 -12.54 6.97
C HIS A 100 -15.32 -12.44 5.49
N LYS A 101 -16.20 -11.49 5.11
CA LYS A 101 -16.57 -11.32 3.71
C LYS A 101 -15.42 -10.73 2.91
N ASP A 102 -14.82 -9.65 3.42
CA ASP A 102 -13.71 -8.96 2.76
C ASP A 102 -12.46 -9.86 2.74
N GLU A 103 -12.25 -10.64 3.80
CA GLU A 103 -11.21 -11.68 3.84
C GLU A 103 -11.32 -12.64 2.64
N ALA A 104 -12.53 -13.16 2.36
CA ALA A 104 -12.76 -14.08 1.25
C ALA A 104 -12.47 -13.42 -0.11
N ASP A 105 -12.89 -12.17 -0.29
CA ASP A 105 -12.63 -11.40 -1.51
C ASP A 105 -11.12 -11.17 -1.72
N PHE A 106 -10.39 -10.78 -0.68
CA PHE A 106 -8.93 -10.63 -0.75
C PHE A 106 -8.20 -11.95 -0.96
N GLN A 107 -8.72 -13.06 -0.43
CA GLN A 107 -8.14 -14.39 -0.64
C GLN A 107 -8.26 -14.85 -2.11
N VAL A 108 -9.37 -14.51 -2.79
CA VAL A 108 -9.52 -14.75 -4.24
C VAL A 108 -8.48 -13.95 -5.03
N ILE A 109 -8.33 -12.66 -4.73
CA ILE A 109 -7.33 -11.80 -5.39
C ILE A 109 -5.91 -12.35 -5.18
N LEU A 110 -5.58 -12.73 -3.94
CA LEU A 110 -4.29 -13.32 -3.58
C LEU A 110 -4.00 -14.59 -4.39
N ASN A 111 -4.98 -15.50 -4.47
CA ASN A 111 -4.83 -16.75 -5.20
C ASN A 111 -4.62 -16.50 -6.71
N ASN A 112 -5.38 -15.59 -7.30
CA ASN A 112 -5.22 -15.23 -8.70
C ASN A 112 -3.84 -14.62 -8.99
N ALA A 113 -3.34 -13.76 -8.11
CA ALA A 113 -2.02 -13.15 -8.25
C ALA A 113 -0.89 -14.19 -8.12
N ARG A 114 -1.03 -15.19 -7.24
CA ARG A 114 -0.08 -16.31 -7.15
C ARG A 114 -0.06 -17.15 -8.43
N ILE A 115 -1.24 -17.50 -8.95
CA ILE A 115 -1.35 -18.22 -10.23
C ILE A 115 -0.70 -17.41 -11.35
N GLN A 116 -0.98 -16.10 -11.43
CA GLN A 116 -0.38 -15.23 -12.43
C GLN A 116 1.15 -15.27 -12.34
N LEU A 117 1.72 -15.13 -11.13
CA LEU A 117 3.17 -15.15 -10.94
C LEU A 117 3.80 -16.48 -11.34
N ASP A 118 3.13 -17.61 -11.07
CA ASP A 118 3.60 -18.95 -11.45
C ASP A 118 3.54 -19.21 -12.97
N THR A 119 2.69 -18.47 -13.68
CA THR A 119 2.48 -18.60 -15.14
C THR A 119 3.23 -17.57 -15.98
N CYS A 120 3.89 -16.62 -15.33
CA CYS A 120 4.79 -15.64 -15.95
C CYS A 120 6.16 -16.29 -16.22
#